data_AF-A0A7S4ERJ3-F1
#
_entry.id   AF-A0A7S4ERJ3-F1
#
_cell.length_a   1.000
_cell.length_b   1.000
_cell.length_c   1.000
_cell.angle_alpha   90.00
_cell.angle_beta   90.00
_cell.angle_gamma   90.00
#
_symmetry.space_group_name_H-M   'P 1'
#
loop_
_entity.id
_entity.type
_entity.pdbx_description
1 polymer ?
#
loop_
_entity_poly.entity_id
_entity_poly.type
_entity_poly.pdbx_seq_one_letter_code
_entity_poly.pdbx_strand_id
1 'polypeptide(L)'
;MTAPAQPHAAASLLLLMLSSCVHAFFTPYPAYPPPAYARNTQALRRVRASALPAEVQAAVKPFVSKYSQKEVVALWKAFRTCYASDDAAVKAAKQNPSVLCPLYATPELIRSTYKVLLKRLGSEDAASVLRQNPAVLTCGRMLEDADPDEIKRAAMLRQVLDRISPEALSAVLGVLIIAIIAKVAAATGAR
;
A
#
# COMPACT_ATOMS: atom_id res chain seq x y z
N MET A 1 -21.65 -30.66 -17.24
CA MET A 1 -22.32 -29.51 -16.60
C MET A 1 -21.25 -28.72 -15.85
N THR A 2 -20.67 -27.71 -16.48
CA THR A 2 -19.59 -26.87 -15.93
C THR A 2 -20.19 -25.58 -15.40
N ALA A 3 -20.02 -25.32 -14.10
CA ALA A 3 -20.51 -24.11 -13.44
C ALA A 3 -19.75 -22.87 -13.93
N PRO A 4 -20.42 -21.72 -14.15
CA PRO A 4 -19.75 -20.49 -14.53
C PRO A 4 -18.96 -19.90 -13.35
N ALA A 5 -17.69 -19.55 -13.60
CA ALA A 5 -16.82 -18.86 -12.65
C ALA A 5 -17.36 -17.47 -12.32
N GLN A 6 -17.54 -17.16 -11.03
CA GLN A 6 -18.13 -15.90 -10.57
C GLN A 6 -17.15 -14.71 -10.71
N PRO A 7 -17.51 -13.64 -11.44
CA PRO A 7 -16.64 -12.48 -11.69
C PRO A 7 -16.63 -11.42 -10.57
N HIS A 8 -17.18 -11.72 -9.39
CA HIS A 8 -17.47 -10.69 -8.38
C HIS A 8 -16.31 -10.37 -7.41
N ALA A 9 -15.26 -11.18 -7.34
CA ALA A 9 -14.16 -10.96 -6.39
C ALA A 9 -13.21 -9.83 -6.82
N ALA A 10 -12.94 -9.70 -8.13
CA ALA A 10 -11.99 -8.72 -8.67
C ALA A 10 -12.43 -7.26 -8.50
N ALA A 11 -13.74 -6.99 -8.56
CA ALA A 11 -14.27 -5.64 -8.36
C ALA A 11 -14.13 -5.18 -6.90
N SER A 12 -14.24 -6.09 -5.93
CA SER A 12 -14.15 -5.78 -4.49
C SER A 12 -12.73 -5.41 -4.05
N LEU A 13 -11.70 -6.07 -4.59
CA LEU A 13 -10.29 -5.76 -4.29
C LEU A 13 -9.88 -4.38 -4.83
N LEU A 14 -10.35 -4.02 -6.03
CA LEU A 14 -10.07 -2.72 -6.65
C LEU A 14 -10.76 -1.56 -5.91
N LEU A 15 -12.01 -1.77 -5.45
CA LEU A 15 -12.77 -0.80 -4.66
C LEU A 15 -12.17 -0.59 -3.25
N LEU A 16 -11.63 -1.64 -2.63
CA LEU A 16 -10.96 -1.52 -1.33
C LEU A 16 -9.63 -0.76 -1.43
N MET A 17 -8.85 -1.01 -2.48
CA MET A 17 -7.58 -0.29 -2.73
C MET A 17 -7.80 1.20 -3.00
N LEU A 18 -8.92 1.58 -3.63
CA LEU A 18 -9.30 2.98 -3.84
C LEU A 18 -9.92 3.61 -2.58
N SER A 19 -10.70 2.85 -1.79
CA SER A 19 -11.36 3.34 -0.57
C SER A 19 -10.37 3.70 0.55
N SER A 20 -9.28 2.94 0.69
CA SER A 20 -8.21 3.26 1.68
C SER A 20 -7.48 4.58 1.38
N CYS A 21 -7.51 5.07 0.14
CA CYS A 21 -6.92 6.37 -0.20
C CYS A 21 -7.80 7.58 0.21
N VAL A 22 -9.12 7.39 0.35
CA VAL A 22 -10.05 8.52 0.59
C VAL A 22 -10.37 8.71 2.07
N HIS A 23 -10.46 7.64 2.86
CA HIS A 23 -10.81 7.74 4.29
C HIS A 23 -9.69 8.32 5.18
N ALA A 24 -8.43 8.28 4.73
CA ALA A 24 -7.31 8.83 5.50
C ALA A 24 -7.30 10.37 5.61
N PHE A 25 -8.15 11.07 4.83
CA PHE A 25 -8.18 12.53 4.78
C PHE A 25 -9.27 13.19 5.66
N PHE A 26 -10.32 12.48 6.07
CA PHE A 26 -11.54 13.18 6.57
C PHE A 26 -12.15 12.74 7.91
N THR A 27 -11.66 11.69 8.58
CA THR A 27 -12.24 11.33 9.89
C THR A 27 -11.33 11.72 11.06
N PRO A 28 -11.72 12.68 11.92
CA PRO A 28 -11.11 12.84 13.23
C PRO A 28 -11.59 11.70 14.13
N TYR A 29 -10.70 10.80 14.55
CA TYR A 29 -11.01 9.77 15.56
C TYR A 29 -10.38 10.11 16.92
N PRO A 30 -11.03 9.68 18.02
CA PRO A 30 -10.81 10.18 19.36
C PRO A 30 -9.52 9.64 19.97
N ALA A 31 -8.98 10.44 20.90
CA ALA A 31 -7.75 10.16 21.62
C ALA A 31 -7.87 8.90 22.48
N TYR A 32 -7.20 7.83 22.07
CA TYR A 32 -6.87 6.73 22.98
C TYR A 32 -5.63 7.11 23.81
N PRO A 33 -5.63 6.89 25.13
CA PRO A 33 -4.44 7.09 25.93
C PRO A 33 -3.41 5.97 25.61
N PRO A 34 -2.12 6.30 25.46
CA PRO A 34 -1.10 5.30 25.17
C PRO A 34 -0.83 4.42 26.40
N PRO A 35 -0.59 3.10 26.23
CA PRO A 35 -0.21 2.23 27.33
C PRO A 35 1.17 2.62 27.88
N ALA A 36 1.29 2.59 29.21
CA ALA A 36 2.50 2.91 29.94
C ALA A 36 3.60 1.87 29.67
N TYR A 37 4.53 2.16 28.75
CA TYR A 37 5.76 1.39 28.62
C TYR A 37 6.95 2.18 29.21
N ALA A 38 7.32 1.80 30.42
CA ALA A 38 8.48 2.31 31.12
C ALA A 38 9.80 1.85 30.46
N ARG A 39 10.52 2.82 29.92
CA ARG A 39 11.95 3.12 30.13
C ARG A 39 12.94 1.93 30.08
N ASN A 40 13.59 1.76 28.92
CA ASN A 40 14.91 1.11 28.84
C ASN A 40 15.87 1.97 28.00
N THR A 41 16.65 2.81 28.68
CA THR A 41 17.49 3.87 28.10
C THR A 41 18.78 3.37 27.45
N GLN A 42 19.21 2.14 27.73
CA GLN A 42 20.37 1.54 27.06
C GLN A 42 20.05 0.99 25.66
N ALA A 43 18.82 0.55 25.41
CA ALA A 43 18.38 0.12 24.07
C ALA A 43 18.41 1.29 23.06
N LEU A 44 18.22 2.54 23.53
CA LEU A 44 18.23 3.73 22.68
C LEU A 44 19.64 4.09 22.16
N ARG A 45 20.73 3.67 22.83
CA ARG A 45 22.11 3.97 22.37
C ARG A 45 22.56 3.12 21.18
N ARG A 46 22.06 1.89 21.01
CA ARG A 46 22.34 1.05 19.82
C ARG A 46 21.48 1.40 18.60
N VAL A 47 20.39 2.15 18.77
CA VAL A 47 19.49 2.57 17.68
C VAL A 47 20.16 3.55 16.70
N ARG A 48 21.26 4.21 17.09
CA ARG A 48 22.03 5.09 16.20
C ARG A 48 22.71 4.36 15.01
N ALA A 49 22.84 3.04 15.04
CA ALA A 49 23.45 2.25 13.95
C ALA A 49 22.44 1.62 12.97
N SER A 50 21.13 1.87 13.13
CA SER A 50 20.13 1.48 12.13
C SER A 50 19.18 2.64 11.83
N ALA A 51 19.76 3.78 11.44
CA ALA A 51 19.00 4.90 10.92
C ALA A 51 18.37 4.50 9.57
N LEU A 52 17.13 4.94 9.33
CA LEU A 52 16.54 4.91 8.00
C LEU A 52 17.46 5.67 7.05
N PRO A 53 17.70 5.20 5.80
CA PRO A 53 18.36 6.00 4.78
C PRO A 53 17.68 7.37 4.67
N ALA A 54 18.45 8.43 4.41
CA ALA A 54 17.94 9.81 4.43
C ALA A 54 16.74 9.99 3.47
N GLU A 55 16.77 9.30 2.34
CA GLU A 55 15.71 9.29 1.34
C GLU A 55 14.43 8.66 1.86
N VAL A 56 14.55 7.56 2.60
CA VAL A 56 13.40 6.88 3.22
C VAL A 56 12.87 7.75 4.36
N GLN A 57 13.75 8.34 5.17
CA GLN A 57 13.39 9.24 6.26
C GLN A 57 12.58 10.45 5.75
N ALA A 58 12.96 11.02 4.62
CA ALA A 58 12.21 12.10 3.97
C ALA A 58 10.81 11.63 3.53
N ALA A 59 10.71 10.43 2.95
CA ALA A 59 9.45 9.87 2.45
C ALA A 59 8.47 9.51 3.59
N VAL A 60 8.96 9.07 4.75
CA VAL A 60 8.11 8.70 5.90
C VAL A 60 7.85 9.86 6.87
N LYS A 61 8.40 11.05 6.63
CA LYS A 61 8.19 12.25 7.47
C LYS A 61 6.70 12.50 7.82
N PRO A 62 5.71 12.28 6.95
CA PRO A 62 4.29 12.44 7.29
C PRO A 62 3.78 11.49 8.38
N PHE A 63 4.44 10.34 8.59
CA PHE A 63 4.03 9.31 9.56
C PHE A 63 4.71 9.48 10.92
N VAL A 64 5.92 10.04 10.95
CA VAL A 64 6.74 10.12 12.17
C VAL A 64 6.14 11.05 13.24
N SER A 65 5.21 11.93 12.88
CA SER A 65 4.44 12.73 13.84
C SER A 65 3.36 11.93 14.58
N LYS A 66 2.91 10.81 14.00
CA LYS A 66 1.81 9.98 14.51
C LYS A 66 2.29 8.63 15.07
N TYR A 67 3.41 8.12 14.60
CA TYR A 67 3.95 6.81 14.96
C TYR A 67 5.37 6.91 15.46
N SER A 68 5.77 5.98 16.33
CA SER A 68 7.13 6.01 16.86
C SER A 68 8.14 5.69 15.77
N GLN A 69 9.29 6.38 15.79
CA GLN A 69 10.38 6.09 14.86
C GLN A 69 10.84 4.63 14.94
N LYS A 70 10.71 4.00 16.12
CA LYS A 70 11.05 2.59 16.33
C LYS A 70 10.17 1.65 15.49
N GLU A 71 8.87 1.92 15.40
CA GLU A 71 7.94 1.11 14.59
C GLU A 71 8.24 1.24 13.10
N VAL A 72 8.48 2.46 12.62
CA VAL A 72 8.83 2.70 11.22
C VAL A 72 10.16 2.04 10.85
N VAL A 73 11.15 2.09 11.74
CA VAL A 73 12.44 1.37 11.55
C VAL A 73 12.25 -0.15 11.54
N ALA A 74 11.35 -0.69 12.37
CA ALA A 74 11.05 -2.13 12.37
C ALA A 74 10.40 -2.57 11.04
N LEU A 75 9.47 -1.77 10.51
CA LEU A 75 8.88 -1.98 9.19
C LEU A 75 9.93 -1.92 8.08
N TRP A 76 10.79 -0.90 8.09
CA TRP A 76 11.88 -0.79 7.12
C TRP A 76 12.80 -2.02 7.12
N LYS A 77 13.14 -2.54 8.31
CA LYS A 77 13.95 -3.76 8.44
C LYS A 77 13.27 -5.00 7.86
N ALA A 78 11.95 -5.13 7.97
CA ALA A 78 11.22 -6.24 7.33
C ALA A 78 11.01 -6.01 5.83
N PHE A 79 10.80 -4.78 5.42
CA PHE A 79 10.60 -4.40 4.03
C PHE A 79 11.86 -4.64 3.20
N ARG A 80 13.04 -4.22 3.69
CA ARG A 80 14.32 -4.40 2.97
C ARG A 80 14.65 -5.86 2.65
N THR A 81 14.21 -6.81 3.49
CA THR A 81 14.48 -8.24 3.26
C THR A 81 13.69 -8.82 2.10
N CYS A 82 12.71 -8.09 1.57
CA CYS A 82 11.91 -8.52 0.41
C CYS A 82 12.58 -8.18 -0.93
N TYR A 83 13.74 -7.50 -0.92
CA TYR A 83 14.44 -7.02 -2.11
C TYR A 83 15.86 -7.56 -2.17
N ALA A 84 16.39 -7.69 -3.39
CA ALA A 84 17.74 -8.20 -3.62
C ALA A 84 18.85 -7.21 -3.23
N SER A 85 18.55 -5.91 -3.16
CA SER A 85 19.50 -4.86 -2.77
C SER A 85 18.82 -3.77 -1.95
N ASP A 86 19.62 -3.08 -1.14
CA ASP A 86 19.15 -1.94 -0.35
C ASP A 86 18.66 -0.80 -1.27
N ASP A 87 19.32 -0.56 -2.40
CA ASP A 87 18.89 0.45 -3.40
C ASP A 87 17.50 0.16 -3.97
N ALA A 88 17.20 -1.11 -4.25
CA ALA A 88 15.89 -1.51 -4.74
C ALA A 88 14.81 -1.28 -3.68
N ALA A 89 15.11 -1.60 -2.41
CA ALA A 89 14.22 -1.32 -1.29
C ALA A 89 14.01 0.20 -1.11
N VAL A 90 15.06 1.02 -1.18
CA VAL A 90 14.95 2.48 -1.04
C VAL A 90 14.07 3.04 -2.15
N LYS A 91 14.29 2.63 -3.40
CA LYS A 91 13.48 3.04 -4.55
C LYS A 91 12.00 2.68 -4.35
N ALA A 92 11.72 1.45 -3.91
CA ALA A 92 10.36 0.98 -3.68
C ALA A 92 9.66 1.73 -2.53
N ALA A 93 10.37 1.99 -1.43
CA ALA A 93 9.83 2.76 -0.30
C ALA A 93 9.55 4.23 -0.67
N LYS A 94 10.36 4.83 -1.56
CA LYS A 94 10.07 6.16 -2.11
C LYS A 94 8.86 6.17 -3.03
N GLN A 95 8.71 5.13 -3.86
CA GLN A 95 7.57 5.00 -4.76
C GLN A 95 6.26 4.89 -3.97
N ASN A 96 6.26 4.12 -2.88
CA ASN A 96 5.08 4.01 -2.03
C ASN A 96 5.45 4.01 -0.53
N PRO A 97 5.53 5.18 0.10
CA PRO A 97 5.92 5.28 1.51
C PRO A 97 4.88 4.67 2.45
N SER A 98 3.63 4.49 2.01
CA SER A 98 2.55 3.94 2.85
C SER A 98 2.83 2.52 3.35
N VAL A 99 3.68 1.74 2.67
CA VAL A 99 4.12 0.41 3.12
C VAL A 99 4.92 0.46 4.44
N LEU A 100 5.48 1.63 4.77
CA LEU A 100 6.19 1.88 6.02
C LEU A 100 5.33 2.61 7.08
N CYS A 101 4.02 2.73 6.83
CA CYS A 101 3.08 3.28 7.79
C CYS A 101 2.55 2.16 8.71
N PRO A 102 2.74 2.25 10.04
CA PRO A 102 2.23 1.25 10.99
C PRO A 102 0.71 1.07 10.99
N LEU A 103 -0.04 2.00 10.39
CA LEU A 103 -1.48 1.83 10.18
C LEU A 103 -1.81 0.69 9.20
N TYR A 104 -0.96 0.48 8.19
CA TYR A 104 -1.25 -0.43 7.08
C TYR A 104 -0.42 -1.71 7.14
N ALA A 105 0.64 -1.74 7.96
CA ALA A 105 1.60 -2.83 7.95
C ALA A 105 2.17 -3.16 9.33
N THR A 106 2.49 -4.43 9.52
CA THR A 106 3.38 -4.92 10.57
C THR A 106 4.57 -5.65 9.95
N PRO A 107 5.71 -5.78 10.65
CA PRO A 107 6.85 -6.55 10.14
C PRO A 107 6.48 -8.00 9.78
N GLU A 108 5.62 -8.63 10.57
CA GLU A 108 5.13 -9.99 10.38
C GLU A 108 4.22 -10.08 9.15
N LEU A 109 3.35 -9.08 8.95
CA LEU A 109 2.52 -8.98 7.75
C LEU A 109 3.39 -8.91 6.49
N ILE A 110 4.36 -7.99 6.45
CA ILE A 110 5.25 -7.83 5.29
C ILE A 110 5.94 -9.16 4.95
N ARG A 111 6.53 -9.83 5.95
CA ARG A 111 7.24 -11.10 5.75
C ARG A 111 6.32 -12.22 5.30
N SER A 112 5.13 -12.33 5.88
CA SER A 112 4.16 -13.38 5.51
C SER A 112 3.59 -13.16 4.12
N THR A 113 3.21 -11.93 3.77
CA THR A 113 2.76 -11.57 2.42
C THR A 113 3.82 -11.85 1.37
N TYR A 114 5.09 -11.52 1.66
CA TYR A 114 6.19 -11.80 0.73
C TYR A 114 6.37 -13.31 0.48
N LYS A 115 6.27 -14.14 1.53
CA LYS A 115 6.30 -15.61 1.37
C LYS A 115 5.14 -16.11 0.51
N VAL A 116 3.94 -15.54 0.67
CA VAL A 116 2.78 -15.89 -0.17
C VAL A 116 3.04 -15.51 -1.62
N LEU A 117 3.57 -14.32 -1.89
CA LEU A 117 3.93 -13.90 -3.26
C LEU A 117 4.94 -14.85 -3.90
N LEU A 118 6.01 -15.22 -3.18
CA LEU A 118 6.99 -16.19 -3.66
C LEU A 118 6.36 -17.54 -3.96
N LYS A 119 5.44 -18.02 -3.10
CA LYS A 119 4.76 -19.29 -3.28
C LYS A 119 3.79 -19.27 -4.47
N ARG A 120 3.07 -18.17 -4.70
CA ARG A 120 2.03 -18.06 -5.72
C ARG A 120 2.59 -17.74 -7.11
N LEU A 121 3.66 -16.94 -7.17
CA LEU A 121 4.19 -16.40 -8.43
C LEU A 121 5.57 -16.96 -8.79
N GLY A 122 6.33 -17.48 -7.82
CA GLY A 122 7.75 -17.72 -7.99
C GLY A 122 8.58 -16.44 -7.81
N SER A 123 9.90 -16.60 -7.75
CA SER A 123 10.82 -15.52 -7.35
C SER A 123 10.88 -14.36 -8.35
N GLU A 124 10.89 -14.66 -9.65
CA GLU A 124 11.03 -13.64 -10.70
C GLU A 124 9.79 -12.76 -10.80
N ASP A 125 8.61 -13.39 -10.91
CA ASP A 125 7.33 -12.68 -10.99
C ASP A 125 7.02 -11.92 -9.70
N ALA A 126 7.34 -12.46 -8.52
CA ALA A 126 7.20 -11.73 -7.27
C ALA A 126 8.09 -10.48 -7.24
N ALA A 127 9.34 -10.57 -7.72
CA ALA A 127 10.23 -9.41 -7.81
C ALA A 127 9.71 -8.37 -8.81
N SER A 128 9.12 -8.80 -9.93
CA SER A 128 8.46 -7.92 -10.90
C SER A 128 7.27 -7.17 -10.27
N VAL A 129 6.38 -7.90 -9.58
CA VAL A 129 5.23 -7.35 -8.87
C VAL A 129 5.65 -6.35 -7.80
N LEU A 130 6.67 -6.66 -6.99
CA LEU A 130 7.17 -5.73 -5.96
C LEU A 130 7.78 -4.45 -6.56
N ARG A 131 8.42 -4.56 -7.72
CA ARG A 131 8.98 -3.40 -8.44
C ARG A 131 7.88 -2.49 -9.00
N GLN A 132 6.75 -3.06 -9.39
CA GLN A 132 5.61 -2.31 -9.95
C GLN A 132 4.73 -1.72 -8.84
N ASN A 133 4.44 -2.50 -7.80
CA ASN A 133 3.55 -2.12 -6.72
C ASN A 133 4.02 -2.69 -5.36
N PRO A 134 4.86 -1.97 -4.61
CA PRO A 134 5.33 -2.42 -3.31
C PRO A 134 4.24 -2.47 -2.21
N ALA A 135 3.08 -1.80 -2.40
CA ALA A 135 1.98 -1.88 -1.45
C ALA A 135 1.28 -3.23 -1.43
N VAL A 136 1.55 -4.12 -2.39
CA VAL A 136 1.07 -5.50 -2.33
C VAL A 136 1.46 -6.20 -1.02
N LEU A 137 2.57 -5.79 -0.40
CA LEU A 137 3.06 -6.35 0.88
C LEU A 137 2.13 -6.10 2.07
N THR A 138 1.18 -5.16 1.96
CA THR A 138 0.19 -4.87 3.00
C THR A 138 -1.10 -5.67 2.84
N CYS A 139 -1.25 -6.44 1.76
CA CYS A 139 -2.49 -7.19 1.46
C CYS A 139 -2.68 -8.43 2.35
N GLY A 140 -1.60 -8.97 2.92
CA GLY A 140 -1.68 -10.11 3.82
C GLY A 140 -2.20 -11.38 3.15
N ARG A 141 -3.02 -12.12 3.91
CA ARG A 141 -3.56 -13.43 3.52
C ARG A 141 -4.52 -13.39 2.33
N MET A 142 -5.03 -12.22 1.94
CA MET A 142 -5.90 -12.10 0.77
C MET A 142 -5.23 -12.57 -0.52
N LEU A 143 -3.89 -12.57 -0.58
CA LEU A 143 -3.14 -13.07 -1.72
C LEU A 143 -3.06 -14.61 -1.78
N GLU A 144 -3.41 -15.32 -0.71
CA GLU A 144 -3.40 -16.79 -0.69
C GLU A 144 -4.41 -17.36 -1.68
N ASP A 145 -5.58 -16.71 -1.76
CA ASP A 145 -6.72 -17.14 -2.57
C ASP A 145 -6.81 -16.41 -3.92
N ALA A 146 -6.05 -15.32 -4.11
CA ALA A 146 -6.07 -14.54 -5.34
C ALA A 146 -5.41 -15.27 -6.52
N ASP A 147 -5.96 -15.10 -7.71
CA ASP A 147 -5.38 -15.64 -8.93
C ASP A 147 -4.02 -14.97 -9.25
N PRO A 148 -2.98 -15.74 -9.62
CA PRO A 148 -1.66 -15.18 -9.94
C PRO A 148 -1.68 -14.05 -10.97
N ASP A 149 -2.51 -14.16 -12.01
CA ASP A 149 -2.58 -13.15 -13.06
C ASP A 149 -3.36 -11.91 -12.59
N GLU A 150 -4.30 -12.05 -11.66
CA GLU A 150 -4.93 -10.91 -11.00
C GLU A 150 -3.93 -10.07 -10.20
N ILE A 151 -3.04 -10.72 -9.44
CA ILE A 151 -1.98 -10.02 -8.68
C ILE A 151 -1.08 -9.23 -9.63
N LYS A 152 -0.68 -9.83 -10.76
CA LYS A 152 0.14 -9.17 -11.78
C LYS A 152 -0.60 -7.99 -12.43
N ARG A 153 -1.87 -8.16 -12.80
CA ARG A 153 -2.69 -7.09 -13.39
C ARG A 153 -2.85 -5.92 -12.42
N ALA A 154 -3.10 -6.19 -11.14
CA ALA A 154 -3.21 -5.14 -10.12
C ALA A 154 -1.90 -4.35 -9.95
N ALA A 155 -0.75 -5.04 -9.98
CA ALA A 155 0.55 -4.40 -9.93
C ALA A 155 0.82 -3.51 -11.16
N MET A 156 0.51 -4.02 -12.36
CA MET A 156 0.63 -3.26 -13.60
C MET A 156 -0.28 -2.03 -13.62
N LEU A 157 -1.54 -2.17 -13.20
CA LEU A 157 -2.48 -1.05 -13.12
C LEU A 157 -1.96 0.03 -12.19
N ARG A 158 -1.45 -0.34 -11.01
CA ARG A 158 -0.89 0.63 -10.06
C ARG A 158 0.30 1.37 -10.69
N GLN A 159 1.18 0.67 -11.37
CA GLN A 159 2.31 1.28 -12.07
C GLN A 159 1.85 2.29 -13.13
N VAL A 160 0.79 1.99 -13.88
CA VAL A 160 0.22 2.92 -14.86
C VAL A 160 -0.36 4.15 -14.16
N LEU A 161 -1.11 3.95 -13.07
CA LEU A 161 -1.69 5.04 -12.29
C LEU A 161 -0.63 5.95 -11.67
N ASP A 162 0.49 5.39 -11.18
CA ASP A 162 1.61 6.17 -10.63
C ASP A 162 2.30 7.08 -11.67
N ARG A 163 2.08 6.85 -12.98
CA ARG A 163 2.60 7.72 -14.06
C ARG A 163 1.69 8.90 -14.37
N ILE A 164 0.45 8.87 -13.91
CA ILE A 164 -0.51 9.95 -14.12
C ILE A 164 -0.29 10.97 -13.00
N SER A 165 -0.05 12.23 -13.35
CA SER A 165 0.11 13.27 -12.33
C SER A 165 -1.19 13.40 -11.52
N PRO A 166 -1.13 13.75 -10.21
CA PRO A 166 -2.32 13.91 -9.40
C PRO A 166 -3.33 14.90 -10.00
N GLU A 167 -2.84 15.96 -10.66
CA GLU A 167 -3.64 16.97 -11.34
C GLU A 167 -4.36 16.39 -12.56
N ALA A 168 -3.64 15.61 -13.38
CA ALA A 168 -4.22 14.94 -14.54
C ALA A 168 -5.26 13.89 -14.11
N LEU A 169 -4.98 13.12 -13.06
CA LEU A 169 -5.93 12.14 -12.53
C LEU A 169 -7.19 12.82 -12.00
N SER A 170 -7.04 13.92 -11.25
CA SER A 170 -8.15 14.70 -10.73
C SER A 170 -8.99 15.33 -11.84
N ALA A 171 -8.35 15.82 -12.91
CA ALA A 171 -9.04 16.38 -14.07
C ALA A 171 -9.86 15.30 -14.81
N VAL A 172 -9.27 14.13 -15.06
CA VAL A 172 -9.98 13.01 -15.71
C VAL A 172 -11.19 12.56 -14.89
N LEU A 173 -11.01 12.41 -13.57
CA LEU A 173 -12.12 12.05 -12.66
C LEU A 173 -13.20 13.13 -12.64
N GLY A 174 -12.81 14.41 -12.61
CA GLY A 174 -13.75 15.53 -12.67
C GLY A 174 -14.59 15.50 -13.94
N VAL A 175 -13.96 15.30 -15.11
CA VAL A 175 -14.66 15.19 -16.40
C VAL A 175 -15.63 14.00 -16.41
N LEU A 176 -15.22 12.84 -15.90
CA LEU A 176 -16.09 11.66 -15.82
C LEU A 176 -17.32 11.91 -14.93
N ILE A 177 -17.13 12.53 -13.76
CA ILE A 177 -18.23 12.86 -12.85
C ILE A 177 -19.21 13.82 -13.52
N ILE A 178 -18.71 14.88 -14.17
CA ILE A 178 -19.55 15.84 -14.90
C ILE A 178 -20.34 15.14 -16.01
N ALA A 179 -19.70 14.26 -16.79
CA ALA A 179 -20.36 13.51 -17.86
C ALA A 179 -21.47 12.59 -17.32
N ILE A 180 -21.24 11.92 -16.18
CA ILE A 180 -22.25 11.08 -15.52
C ILE A 180 -23.43 11.94 -15.05
N ILE A 181 -23.17 13.07 -14.39
CA ILE A 181 -24.22 13.99 -13.93
C ILE A 181 -25.05 14.50 -15.12
N ALA A 182 -24.40 14.93 -16.21
CA ALA A 182 -25.08 15.41 -17.40
C ALA A 182 -25.96 14.32 -18.05
N LYS A 183 -25.47 13.08 -18.11
CA LYS A 183 -26.23 11.92 -18.59
C LYS A 183 -27.46 11.63 -17.73
N VAL A 184 -27.31 11.64 -16.41
CA VAL A 184 -28.42 11.40 -15.47
C VAL A 184 -29.47 12.51 -15.57
N ALA A 185 -29.04 13.78 -15.59
CA ALA A 185 -29.93 14.93 -15.72
C ALA A 185 -30.76 14.90 -17.01
N ALA A 186 -30.13 14.55 -18.13
CA ALA A 186 -30.81 14.39 -19.42
C ALA A 186 -31.83 13.24 -19.41
N ALA A 187 -31.57 12.15 -18.68
CA ALA A 187 -32.49 11.03 -18.55
C ALA A 187 -33.70 11.33 -17.64
N THR A 188 -33.53 12.18 -16.62
CA THR A 188 -34.60 12.59 -15.69
C THR A 188 -35.47 13.73 -16.22
N GLY A 189 -34.93 14.61 -17.09
CA GLY A 189 -35.69 15.71 -17.69
C GLY A 189 -36.55 15.33 -18.90
N ALA A 190 -36.50 14.06 -19.34
CA ALA A 190 -37.29 13.53 -20.46
C ALA A 190 -38.58 12.81 -20.01
N ARG A 191 -39.02 13.02 -18.76
CA ARG A 191 -40.29 12.54 -18.20
C ARG A 191 -41.15 13.73 -17.79
#